data_AF-A0A6J6ZLV6-F1
#
_entry.id   AF-A0A6J6ZLV6-F1
#
_cell.length_a   1.000
_cell.length_b   1.000
_cell.length_c   1.000
_cell.angle_alpha   90.00
_cell.angle_beta   90.00
_cell.angle_gamma   90.00
#
_symmetry.space_group_name_H-M   'P 1'
#
loop_
_entity.id
_entity.type
_entity.pdbx_description
1 polymer ?
#
loop_
_entity_poly.entity_id
_entity_poly.type
_entity_poly.pdbx_seq_one_letter_code
_entity_poly.pdbx_strand_id
1 'polypeptide(L)'
;MATINKGRFSADVGADGKVLFLIGVRINQPWRFLKWFPVFVAMPRMLIELQKNPSLGLMGKPRTFRSGRTILVWQYWASFEQLETYSKSQTAQHLPAWRSFNRKVRDNGSVGIFHETIMLSDATVETVYGNMPAFGLAAVTGAVPAGRRGQTARTRLTGAASEAPAVDPY
;
A
#
# COMPACT_ATOMS: atom_id res chain seq x y z
N MET A 1 -17.79 -12.25 -6.61
CA MET A 1 -17.18 -12.31 -5.26
C MET A 1 -15.74 -12.73 -5.41
N ALA A 2 -14.82 -12.25 -4.57
CA ALA A 2 -13.42 -12.70 -4.62
C ALA A 2 -13.30 -14.11 -4.05
N THR A 3 -12.53 -14.98 -4.69
CA THR A 3 -12.23 -16.33 -4.19
C THR A 3 -11.46 -16.23 -2.87
N ILE A 4 -11.91 -16.97 -1.86
CA ILE A 4 -11.27 -17.02 -0.54
C ILE A 4 -10.28 -18.17 -0.51
N ASN A 5 -9.03 -17.89 -0.15
CA ASN A 5 -8.03 -18.91 0.13
C ASN A 5 -8.24 -19.41 1.56
N LYS A 6 -8.83 -20.60 1.71
CA LYS A 6 -9.08 -21.23 3.01
C LYS A 6 -7.78 -21.78 3.59
N GLY A 7 -7.53 -21.54 4.88
CA GLY A 7 -6.28 -21.91 5.56
C GLY A 7 -5.30 -20.73 5.66
N ARG A 8 -4.05 -21.04 6.00
CA ARG A 8 -3.01 -20.04 6.27
C ARG A 8 -2.01 -19.89 5.14
N PHE A 9 -1.90 -18.67 4.61
CA PHE A 9 -1.01 -18.30 3.50
C PHE A 9 -0.02 -17.21 3.90
N SER A 10 1.05 -17.07 3.11
CA SER A 10 2.01 -15.97 3.15
C SER A 10 2.21 -15.44 1.72
N ALA A 11 2.73 -14.22 1.61
CA ALA A 11 3.32 -13.75 0.38
C ALA A 11 4.48 -14.66 -0.03
N ASP A 12 4.59 -14.92 -1.33
CA ASP A 12 5.73 -15.62 -1.92
C ASP A 12 6.96 -14.69 -2.01
N VAL A 13 8.11 -15.27 -2.39
CA VAL A 13 9.33 -14.56 -2.74
C VAL A 13 9.11 -13.51 -3.83
N GLY A 14 10.04 -12.58 -3.93
CA GLY A 14 10.03 -11.50 -4.91
C GLY A 14 9.58 -10.17 -4.32
N ALA A 15 9.69 -9.95 -3.02
CA ALA A 15 9.49 -8.62 -2.43
C ALA A 15 10.69 -7.69 -2.67
N ASP A 16 11.89 -8.23 -2.93
CA ASP A 16 13.11 -7.45 -3.11
C ASP A 16 12.96 -6.37 -4.20
N GLY A 17 13.39 -5.17 -3.85
CA GLY A 17 13.33 -3.99 -4.71
C GLY A 17 11.94 -3.34 -4.80
N LYS A 18 10.87 -4.00 -4.36
CA LYS A 18 9.52 -3.44 -4.35
C LYS A 18 9.35 -2.45 -3.20
N VAL A 19 8.33 -1.61 -3.31
CA VAL A 19 8.02 -0.58 -2.31
C VAL A 19 6.58 -0.72 -1.86
N LEU A 20 6.37 -0.73 -0.55
CA LEU A 20 5.08 -0.43 0.05
C LEU A 20 4.98 1.08 0.24
N PHE A 21 4.03 1.70 -0.47
CA PHE A 21 3.76 3.11 -0.35
C PHE A 21 2.40 3.33 0.31
N LEU A 22 2.43 3.88 1.52
CA LEU A 22 1.25 4.29 2.26
C LEU A 22 1.10 5.79 2.08
N ILE A 23 -0.01 6.25 1.51
CA ILE A 23 -0.27 7.68 1.36
C ILE A 23 -1.68 7.99 1.84
N GLY A 24 -1.84 9.07 2.57
CA GLY A 24 -3.14 9.40 3.10
C GLY A 24 -3.36 10.87 3.39
N VAL A 25 -4.59 11.13 3.78
CA VAL A 25 -5.12 12.46 4.05
C VAL A 25 -5.92 12.41 5.35
N ARG A 26 -5.80 13.46 6.16
CA ARG A 26 -6.61 13.67 7.37
C ARG A 26 -7.36 14.98 7.27
N ILE A 27 -8.68 14.92 7.38
CA ILE A 27 -9.53 16.11 7.35
C ILE A 27 -9.55 16.71 8.78
N ASN A 28 -8.92 17.87 8.97
CA ASN A 28 -8.85 18.51 10.29
C ASN A 28 -10.06 19.39 10.56
N GLN A 29 -10.58 20.07 9.52
CA GLN A 29 -11.70 21.01 9.61
C GLN A 29 -12.83 20.62 8.65
N PRO A 30 -13.69 19.66 9.00
CA PRO A 30 -14.73 19.14 8.10
C PRO A 30 -15.66 20.20 7.53
N TRP A 31 -15.96 21.25 8.30
CA TRP A 31 -16.82 22.37 7.89
C TRP A 31 -16.24 23.22 6.74
N ARG A 32 -14.93 23.12 6.45
CA ARG A 32 -14.29 23.85 5.33
C ARG A 32 -14.29 23.02 4.04
N PHE A 33 -15.45 22.49 3.67
CA PHE A 33 -15.65 21.58 2.52
C PHE A 33 -14.96 22.05 1.23
N LEU A 34 -15.16 23.32 0.85
CA LEU A 34 -14.59 23.89 -0.37
C LEU A 34 -13.04 23.90 -0.40
N LYS A 35 -12.39 23.81 0.78
CA LYS A 35 -10.92 23.77 0.89
C LYS A 35 -10.38 22.35 0.74
N TRP A 36 -11.05 21.36 1.35
CA TRP A 36 -10.54 20.00 1.38
C TRP A 36 -11.07 19.09 0.26
N PHE A 37 -12.27 19.36 -0.26
CA PHE A 37 -12.90 18.52 -1.28
C PHE A 37 -12.07 18.34 -2.57
N PRO A 38 -11.40 19.37 -3.13
CA PRO A 38 -10.56 19.18 -4.31
C PRO A 38 -9.39 18.21 -4.09
N VAL A 39 -8.84 18.16 -2.87
CA VAL A 39 -7.76 17.23 -2.49
C VAL A 39 -8.28 15.80 -2.47
N PHE A 40 -9.49 15.62 -1.95
CA PHE A 40 -10.15 14.33 -1.89
C PHE A 40 -10.45 13.73 -3.27
N VAL A 41 -10.76 14.56 -4.27
CA VAL A 41 -11.03 14.11 -5.66
C VAL A 41 -9.74 13.85 -6.46
N ALA A 42 -8.61 14.43 -6.08
CA ALA A 42 -7.34 14.25 -6.80
C ALA A 42 -6.80 12.82 -6.70
N MET A 43 -6.85 12.21 -5.51
CA MET A 43 -6.29 10.88 -5.27
C MET A 43 -6.95 9.79 -6.15
N PRO A 44 -8.30 9.68 -6.24
CA PRO A 44 -8.94 8.73 -7.15
C PRO A 44 -8.49 8.86 -8.62
N ARG A 45 -8.27 10.09 -9.11
CA ARG A 45 -7.83 10.31 -10.50
C ARG A 45 -6.42 9.76 -10.75
N MET A 46 -5.50 10.01 -9.81
CA MET A 46 -4.14 9.45 -9.87
C MET A 46 -4.18 7.91 -9.85
N LEU A 47 -5.00 7.32 -8.98
CA LEU A 47 -5.12 5.85 -8.90
C LEU A 47 -5.72 5.23 -10.18
N ILE A 48 -6.67 5.91 -10.82
CA ILE A 48 -7.22 5.46 -12.11
C ILE A 48 -6.16 5.53 -13.22
N GLU A 49 -5.35 6.60 -13.27
CA GLU A 49 -4.23 6.71 -14.22
C GLU A 49 -3.23 5.56 -14.02
N LEU A 50 -2.82 5.33 -12.78
CA LEU A 50 -1.85 4.27 -12.45
C LEU A 50 -2.39 2.88 -12.76
N GLN A 51 -3.68 2.61 -12.50
CA GLN A 51 -4.30 1.33 -12.85
C GLN A 51 -4.44 1.12 -14.36
N LYS A 52 -4.64 2.20 -15.13
CA LYS A 52 -4.72 2.12 -16.61
C LYS A 52 -3.36 1.99 -17.27
N ASN A 53 -2.30 2.44 -16.61
CA ASN A 53 -0.94 2.42 -17.14
C ASN A 53 0.01 1.67 -16.19
N PRO A 54 -0.04 0.32 -16.16
CA PRO A 54 0.82 -0.48 -15.28
C PRO A 54 2.32 -0.24 -15.48
N SER A 55 2.74 0.23 -16.65
CA SER A 55 4.13 0.62 -16.94
C SER A 55 4.66 1.76 -16.07
N LEU A 56 3.77 2.52 -15.41
CA LEU A 56 4.15 3.55 -14.45
C LEU A 56 4.67 2.96 -13.12
N GLY A 57 4.49 1.65 -12.88
CA GLY A 57 5.11 0.94 -11.78
C GLY A 57 4.19 0.57 -10.61
N LEU A 58 2.92 0.98 -10.63
CA LEU A 58 1.95 0.53 -9.64
C LEU A 58 1.66 -0.95 -9.83
N MET A 59 1.85 -1.73 -8.76
CA MET A 59 1.62 -3.16 -8.74
C MET A 59 0.32 -3.53 -8.03
N GLY A 60 -0.43 -4.41 -8.68
CA GLY A 60 -1.72 -4.89 -8.18
C GLY A 60 -2.75 -3.76 -8.04
N LYS A 61 -3.81 -4.05 -7.27
CA LYS A 61 -4.88 -3.08 -7.02
C LYS A 61 -4.61 -2.30 -5.73
N PRO A 62 -4.51 -0.95 -5.79
CA PRO A 62 -4.37 -0.13 -4.58
C PRO A 62 -5.63 -0.23 -3.74
N ARG A 63 -5.48 -0.13 -2.42
CA ARG A 63 -6.59 -0.31 -1.46
C ARG A 63 -6.78 0.95 -0.63
N THR A 64 -8.03 1.37 -0.47
CA THR A 64 -8.39 2.54 0.32
C THR A 64 -9.02 2.12 1.64
N PHE A 65 -8.47 2.59 2.75
CA PHE A 65 -8.96 2.39 4.10
C PHE A 65 -9.38 3.73 4.69
N ARG A 66 -10.41 3.72 5.54
CA ARG A 66 -10.88 4.91 6.24
C ARG A 66 -10.96 4.61 7.73
N SER A 67 -10.33 5.46 8.53
CA SER A 67 -10.42 5.46 9.99
C SER A 67 -10.78 6.85 10.47
N GLY A 68 -12.04 7.04 10.87
CA GLY A 68 -12.57 8.35 11.25
C GLY A 68 -12.37 9.41 10.17
N ARG A 69 -11.57 10.43 10.48
CA ARG A 69 -11.24 11.56 9.58
C ARG A 69 -10.02 11.32 8.68
N THR A 70 -9.43 10.13 8.77
CA THR A 70 -8.22 9.76 8.04
C THR A 70 -8.54 8.74 6.96
N ILE A 71 -7.99 8.96 5.77
CA ILE A 71 -8.12 8.08 4.62
C ILE A 71 -6.71 7.70 4.19
N LEU A 72 -6.46 6.39 4.13
CA LEU A 72 -5.20 5.79 3.75
C LEU A 72 -5.38 5.07 2.41
N VAL A 73 -4.42 5.23 1.51
CA VAL A 73 -4.27 4.41 0.31
C VAL A 73 -3.00 3.58 0.45
N TRP A 74 -3.18 2.27 0.41
CA TRP A 74 -2.13 1.26 0.42
C TRP A 74 -1.80 0.90 -1.02
N GLN A 75 -0.53 1.11 -1.42
CA GLN A 75 -0.03 0.85 -2.76
C GLN A 75 1.24 0.00 -2.72
N TYR A 76 1.44 -0.83 -3.74
CA TYR A 76 2.72 -1.48 -3.99
C TYR A 76 3.30 -0.97 -5.29
N TRP A 77 4.61 -0.76 -5.32
CA TRP A 77 5.34 -0.28 -6.48
C TRP A 77 6.45 -1.24 -6.85
N ALA A 78 6.73 -1.36 -8.15
CA ALA A 78 7.75 -2.27 -8.63
C ALA A 78 9.16 -1.89 -8.17
N SER A 79 9.41 -0.58 -8.05
CA SER A 79 10.65 -0.03 -7.51
C SER A 79 10.46 1.38 -6.97
N PHE A 80 11.44 1.84 -6.18
CA PHE A 80 11.47 3.22 -5.69
C PHE A 80 11.66 4.22 -6.83
N GLU A 81 12.47 3.89 -7.83
CA GLU A 81 12.78 4.75 -8.97
C GLU A 81 11.51 5.04 -9.79
N GLN A 82 10.64 4.05 -9.97
CA GLN A 82 9.37 4.24 -10.67
C GLN A 82 8.39 5.11 -9.87
N LEU A 83 8.31 4.91 -8.56
CA LEU A 83 7.54 5.77 -7.65
C LEU A 83 8.05 7.22 -7.70
N GLU A 84 9.36 7.41 -7.61
CA GLU A 84 9.98 8.73 -7.67
C GLU A 84 9.72 9.41 -9.02
N THR A 85 9.91 8.68 -10.12
CA THR A 85 9.67 9.17 -11.49
C THR A 85 8.23 9.60 -11.67
N TYR A 86 7.26 8.82 -11.22
CA TYR A 86 5.84 9.19 -11.26
C TYR A 86 5.57 10.46 -10.44
N SER A 87 6.16 10.57 -9.24
CA SER A 87 5.95 11.72 -8.36
C SER A 87 6.47 13.05 -8.96
N LYS A 88 7.53 12.99 -9.78
CA LYS A 88 8.17 14.14 -10.42
C LYS A 88 7.67 14.42 -11.83
N SER A 89 6.93 13.49 -12.44
CA SER A 89 6.48 13.60 -13.82
C SER A 89 5.62 14.84 -14.04
N GLN A 90 5.97 15.61 -15.07
CA GLN A 90 5.23 16.81 -15.47
C GLN A 90 3.94 16.49 -16.22
N THR A 91 3.84 15.29 -16.80
CA THR A 91 2.70 14.84 -17.60
C THR A 91 1.73 13.95 -16.83
N ALA A 92 2.17 13.37 -15.71
CA ALA A 92 1.33 12.56 -14.83
C ALA A 92 0.39 13.41 -13.96
N GLN A 93 -0.67 12.79 -13.44
CA GLN A 93 -1.66 13.49 -12.60
C GLN A 93 -1.09 13.98 -11.24
N HIS A 94 0.03 13.43 -10.79
CA HIS A 94 0.60 13.75 -9.46
C HIS A 94 1.04 15.21 -9.32
N LEU A 95 1.92 15.71 -10.21
CA LEU A 95 2.49 17.05 -10.07
C LEU A 95 1.43 18.18 -10.15
N PRO A 96 0.45 18.14 -11.08
CA PRO A 96 -0.66 19.09 -11.08
C PRO A 96 -1.50 19.06 -9.80
N ALA A 97 -1.78 17.86 -9.26
CA ALA A 97 -2.51 17.70 -8.01
C ALA A 97 -1.72 18.31 -6.84
N TRP A 98 -0.40 18.07 -6.78
CA TRP A 98 0.50 18.63 -5.77
C TRP A 98 0.56 20.15 -5.81
N ARG A 99 0.69 20.74 -7.01
CA ARG A 99 0.66 22.21 -7.20
C ARG A 99 -0.67 22.81 -6.74
N SER A 100 -1.79 22.15 -7.04
CA SER A 100 -3.12 22.58 -6.60
C SER A 100 -3.28 22.50 -5.07
N PHE A 101 -2.80 21.42 -4.45
CA PHE A 101 -2.78 21.26 -3.00
C PHE A 101 -1.97 22.39 -2.32
N ASN A 102 -0.73 22.61 -2.77
CA ASN A 102 0.13 23.65 -2.21
C ASN A 102 -0.50 25.04 -2.28
N ARG A 103 -1.10 25.41 -3.42
CA ARG A 103 -1.77 26.71 -3.55
C ARG A 103 -2.98 26.88 -2.63
N LYS A 104 -3.71 25.79 -2.35
CA LYS A 104 -5.01 25.85 -1.66
C LYS A 104 -4.94 25.60 -0.16
N VAL A 105 -3.97 24.82 0.31
CA VAL A 105 -4.00 24.22 1.66
C VAL A 105 -2.73 24.43 2.47
N ARG A 106 -1.59 24.74 1.85
CA ARG A 106 -0.26 24.82 2.50
C ARG A 106 -0.28 25.55 3.85
N ASP A 107 -0.96 26.70 3.91
CA ASP A 107 -0.87 27.60 5.07
C ASP A 107 -2.18 27.70 5.89
N ASN A 108 -3.15 26.77 5.76
CA ASN A 108 -4.45 26.91 6.46
C ASN A 108 -4.92 25.74 7.32
N GLY A 109 -4.19 24.62 7.35
CA GLY A 109 -4.41 23.49 8.26
C GLY A 109 -5.74 22.73 8.10
N SER A 110 -6.58 23.05 7.10
CA SER A 110 -7.88 22.38 6.91
C SER A 110 -7.76 20.89 6.61
N VAL A 111 -6.62 20.48 6.03
CA VAL A 111 -6.27 19.09 5.68
C VAL A 111 -4.80 18.85 5.97
N GLY A 112 -4.49 17.70 6.55
CA GLY A 112 -3.14 17.15 6.59
C GLY A 112 -2.99 16.03 5.57
N ILE A 113 -1.77 15.80 5.12
CA ILE A 113 -1.39 14.64 4.31
C ILE A 113 -0.22 13.93 4.98
N PHE A 114 -0.07 12.65 4.69
CA PHE A 114 1.08 11.88 5.12
C PHE A 114 1.44 10.87 4.04
N HIS A 115 2.69 10.43 4.05
CA HIS A 115 3.11 9.27 3.30
C HIS A 115 4.20 8.51 4.04
N GLU A 116 4.31 7.22 3.79
CA GLU A 116 5.37 6.34 4.24
C GLU A 116 5.82 5.50 3.05
N THR A 117 7.12 5.54 2.76
CA THR A 117 7.76 4.76 1.71
C THR A 117 8.60 3.69 2.37
N ILE A 118 8.19 2.43 2.26
CA ILE A 118 8.87 1.29 2.87
C ILE A 118 9.46 0.41 1.77
N MET A 119 10.79 0.31 1.74
CA MET A 119 11.50 -0.64 0.90
C MET A 119 11.24 -2.07 1.41
N LEU A 120 10.82 -2.96 0.51
CA LEU A 120 10.56 -4.34 0.85
C LEU A 120 11.77 -5.21 0.51
N SER A 121 11.98 -6.23 1.32
CA SER A 121 12.91 -7.32 1.04
C SER A 121 12.35 -8.63 1.57
N ASP A 122 12.61 -9.72 0.86
CA ASP A 122 12.25 -11.07 1.28
C ASP A 122 12.89 -11.46 2.62
N ALA A 123 13.97 -10.77 3.02
CA ALA A 123 14.72 -10.98 4.27
C ALA A 123 14.18 -10.15 5.45
N THR A 124 13.32 -9.16 5.21
CA THR A 124 12.87 -8.22 6.25
C THR A 124 11.35 -8.07 6.31
N VAL A 125 10.62 -8.79 5.46
CA VAL A 125 9.17 -8.79 5.43
C VAL A 125 8.60 -10.13 5.88
N GLU A 126 7.60 -10.07 6.75
CA GLU A 126 6.82 -11.23 7.16
C GLU A 126 5.34 -10.95 6.92
N THR A 127 4.62 -11.94 6.39
CA THR A 127 3.19 -11.81 6.15
C THR A 127 2.46 -13.10 6.47
N VAL A 128 1.23 -12.95 6.94
CA VAL A 128 0.30 -14.07 7.10
C VAL A 128 -1.10 -13.62 6.71
N TYR A 129 -1.81 -14.48 5.98
CA TYR A 129 -3.17 -14.26 5.52
C TYR A 129 -3.96 -15.53 5.84
N GLY A 130 -4.97 -15.41 6.71
CA GLY A 130 -5.81 -16.52 7.13
C GLY A 130 -7.22 -16.37 6.60
N ASN A 131 -7.72 -17.33 5.83
CA ASN A 131 -9.09 -17.31 5.29
C ASN A 131 -9.42 -16.01 4.52
N MET A 132 -8.45 -15.50 3.77
CA MET A 132 -8.54 -14.23 3.05
C MET A 132 -8.45 -14.46 1.53
N PRO A 133 -9.05 -13.59 0.70
CA PRO A 133 -8.65 -13.52 -0.70
C PRO A 133 -7.18 -13.07 -0.80
N ALA A 134 -6.58 -13.17 -1.99
CA ALA A 134 -5.25 -12.58 -2.22
C ALA A 134 -5.24 -11.10 -1.81
N PHE A 135 -4.37 -10.77 -0.85
CA PHE A 135 -4.37 -9.49 -0.15
C PHE A 135 -2.93 -9.05 0.12
N GLY A 136 -2.76 -7.75 0.36
CA GLY A 136 -1.46 -7.17 0.71
C GLY A 136 -0.38 -7.55 -0.30
N LEU A 137 0.78 -7.95 0.21
CA LEU A 137 1.94 -8.32 -0.59
C LEU A 137 1.69 -9.61 -1.39
N ALA A 138 0.91 -10.55 -0.86
CA ALA A 138 0.58 -11.79 -1.57
C ALA A 138 -0.26 -11.58 -2.83
N ALA A 139 -0.96 -10.44 -2.94
CA ALA A 139 -1.63 -10.07 -4.19
C ALA A 139 -0.66 -9.61 -5.29
N VAL A 140 0.60 -9.34 -4.93
CA VAL A 140 1.64 -8.81 -5.82
C VAL A 140 2.73 -9.85 -6.09
N THR A 141 3.16 -10.60 -5.07
CA THR A 141 4.18 -11.65 -5.23
C THR A 141 3.59 -13.05 -5.41
N GLY A 142 2.29 -13.22 -5.17
CA GLY A 142 1.66 -14.54 -5.11
C GLY A 142 1.45 -15.01 -3.67
N ALA A 143 0.55 -15.97 -3.50
CA ALA A 143 0.21 -16.55 -2.20
C ALA A 143 0.66 -18.01 -2.13
N VAL A 144 1.44 -18.35 -1.11
CA VAL A 144 1.88 -19.73 -0.82
C VAL A 144 1.37 -20.17 0.54
N PRO A 145 1.17 -21.49 0.77
CA PRO A 145 0.89 -21.98 2.12
C PRO A 145 1.94 -21.48 3.11
N ALA A 146 1.53 -20.93 4.25
CA ALA A 146 2.43 -20.25 5.17
C ALA A 146 3.57 -21.15 5.65
N GLY A 147 3.32 -22.46 5.78
CA GLY A 147 4.33 -23.45 6.13
C GLY A 147 5.53 -23.51 5.17
N ARG A 148 5.38 -23.09 3.90
CA ARG A 148 6.50 -23.00 2.95
C ARG A 148 7.50 -21.90 3.32
N ARG A 149 7.03 -20.82 3.93
CA ARG A 149 7.88 -19.72 4.43
C ARG A 149 8.30 -19.96 5.90
N GLY A 150 7.48 -20.67 6.67
CA GLY A 150 7.72 -20.97 8.07
C GLY A 150 6.44 -20.97 8.91
N GLN A 151 6.39 -21.82 9.93
CA GLN A 151 5.19 -21.94 10.78
C GLN A 151 5.06 -20.82 11.82
N THR A 152 6.14 -20.10 12.13
CA THR A 152 6.16 -18.96 13.05
C THR A 152 6.53 -17.66 12.33
N ALA A 153 6.19 -16.51 12.92
CA ALA A 153 6.59 -15.21 12.38
C ALA A 153 8.12 -15.07 12.32
N ARG A 154 8.84 -15.49 13.37
CA ARG A 154 10.31 -15.46 13.39
C ARG A 154 10.93 -16.26 12.25
N THR A 155 10.44 -17.49 11.99
CA THR A 155 10.95 -18.31 10.89
C THR A 155 10.63 -17.69 9.53
N ARG A 156 9.42 -17.14 9.33
CA ARG A 156 9.07 -16.48 8.07
C ARG A 156 9.87 -15.21 7.79
N LEU A 157 10.24 -14.48 8.85
CA LEU A 157 11.02 -13.25 8.76
C LEU A 157 12.51 -13.51 8.56
N THR A 158 13.08 -14.44 9.32
CA THR A 158 14.56 -14.60 9.43
C THR A 158 15.09 -15.87 8.78
N GLY A 159 14.22 -16.82 8.41
CA GLY A 159 14.61 -18.17 8.00
C GLY A 159 15.11 -19.05 9.14
N ALA A 160 15.34 -18.51 10.34
CA ALA A 160 15.83 -19.27 11.47
C ALA A 160 14.78 -20.25 11.99
N ALA A 161 15.21 -21.46 12.34
CA ALA A 161 14.41 -22.40 13.08
C ALA A 161 13.96 -21.73 14.39
N SER A 162 12.65 -21.71 14.63
CA SER A 162 12.02 -21.18 15.83
C SER A 162 11.31 -22.33 16.53
N GLU A 163 11.00 -22.15 17.81
CA GLU A 163 10.12 -23.04 18.56
C GLU A 163 8.84 -23.37 17.78
N ALA A 164 8.28 -24.54 18.06
CA ALA A 164 7.01 -24.98 17.49
C ALA A 164 5.93 -23.90 17.70
N PRO A 165 5.00 -23.71 16.75
CA PRO A 165 3.94 -22.74 16.92
C PRO A 165 3.13 -23.05 18.18
N ALA A 166 2.73 -22.01 18.92
CA ALA A 166 1.96 -22.18 20.17
C ALA A 166 0.59 -22.84 19.97
N VAL A 167 0.10 -22.88 18.74
CA VAL A 167 -1.13 -23.55 18.32
C VAL A 167 -0.90 -24.24 16.99
N ASP A 168 -1.59 -25.35 16.76
CA ASP A 168 -1.54 -26.04 15.47
C ASP A 168 -1.98 -25.09 14.34
N PRO A 169 -1.21 -25.01 13.24
CA PRO A 169 -1.63 -24.26 12.07
C PRO A 169 -2.92 -24.86 11.48
N TYR A 170 -3.93 -24.01 11.26
CA TYR A 170 -5.12 -24.38 10.47
C TYR A 170 -4.92 -24.15 8.96
#